data_AF-A0A7W8L591-F1
#
_entry.id   AF-A0A7W8L591-F1
#
_cell.length_a   1.000
_cell.length_b   1.000
_cell.length_c   1.000
_cell.angle_alpha   90.00
_cell.angle_beta   90.00
_cell.angle_gamma   90.00
#
_symmetry.space_group_name_H-M   'P 1'
#
loop_
_entity.id
_entity.type
_entity.pdbx_description
1 polymer ?
#
loop_
_entity_poly.entity_id
_entity_poly.type
_entity_poly.pdbx_seq_one_letter_code
_entity_poly.pdbx_strand_id
1 'polypeptide(L)'
;MAIDLFAKTGKPDSELHPQFLSLRDTPGYAPARNLIRELQQEFVDPDGNFVEQFQTFGFDARTFEFFLAVMLEHVGHKVDRSYDRPDFLVTKDGLTAAVEAVTANPPPSGVIQPYSNFLKDGAVADAIEHLEQTIPIRLGSPLYSKLQKKYWTLPQMQGKPLILAIQDFHTNGALLSTSAGLGRYLYGQGQMWWHDDEGNLVIEGHALEEHKLGTKKIPSGFFNQPLAENISAVLFCNTGTIAKFNRMGHQDKYHDNRVRMIRWGTCYRHDPDAALPAAFVYEVGNPDEGVESWQEGTVLFHNPNALHPIPSEWFGAALEEKLVDEDRICTFAEQFLPYASITQIFVDVPLALVLRFADAQAKRLLSIFPD
;
A
#
# COMPACT_ATOMS: atom_id res chain seq x y z
N MET A 1 -9.04 26.28 -2.87
CA MET A 1 -10.48 25.95 -2.88
C MET A 1 -10.58 24.45 -2.65
N ALA A 2 -11.55 23.98 -1.87
CA ALA A 2 -11.81 22.55 -1.75
C ALA A 2 -12.05 21.95 -3.14
N ILE A 3 -11.47 20.79 -3.41
CA ILE A 3 -11.66 20.12 -4.69
C ILE A 3 -12.98 19.37 -4.74
N ASP A 4 -13.48 19.15 -5.96
CA ASP A 4 -14.54 18.18 -6.21
C ASP A 4 -14.07 17.15 -7.24
N LEU A 5 -13.64 15.99 -6.74
CA LEU A 5 -13.18 14.84 -7.51
C LEU A 5 -14.27 14.28 -8.45
N PHE A 6 -15.54 14.62 -8.22
CA PHE A 6 -16.67 14.21 -9.06
C PHE A 6 -17.20 15.32 -9.96
N ALA A 7 -16.52 16.47 -10.01
CA ALA A 7 -16.89 17.57 -10.89
C ALA A 7 -16.87 17.14 -12.36
N LYS A 8 -17.78 17.70 -13.16
CA LYS A 8 -17.79 17.49 -14.61
C LYS A 8 -16.61 18.24 -15.24
N THR A 9 -15.64 17.50 -15.74
CA THR A 9 -14.44 18.04 -16.43
C THR A 9 -14.66 18.28 -17.93
N GLY A 10 -15.82 17.88 -18.47
CA GLY A 10 -16.12 17.96 -19.91
C GLY A 10 -15.51 16.83 -20.75
N LYS A 11 -14.76 15.92 -20.12
CA LYS A 11 -14.21 14.71 -20.74
C LYS A 11 -15.32 13.70 -21.04
N PRO A 12 -15.32 13.04 -22.22
CA PRO A 12 -16.25 11.95 -22.51
C PRO A 12 -15.88 10.71 -21.68
N ASP A 13 -16.86 9.85 -21.40
CA ASP A 13 -16.64 8.63 -20.60
C ASP A 13 -15.56 7.69 -21.20
N SER A 14 -15.31 7.74 -22.51
CA SER A 14 -14.22 6.99 -23.17
C SER A 14 -12.82 7.45 -22.80
N GLU A 15 -12.67 8.66 -22.25
CA GLU A 15 -11.40 9.20 -21.74
C GLU A 15 -11.26 9.01 -20.22
N LEU A 16 -12.31 8.54 -19.54
CA LEU A 16 -12.32 8.36 -18.09
C LEU A 16 -11.79 6.99 -17.69
N HIS A 17 -11.18 6.93 -16.50
CA HIS A 17 -10.72 5.67 -15.94
C HIS A 17 -11.90 4.72 -15.67
N PRO A 18 -11.85 3.44 -16.10
CA PRO A 18 -12.94 2.48 -15.86
C PRO A 18 -13.31 2.30 -14.37
N GLN A 19 -12.32 2.37 -13.49
CA GLN A 19 -12.58 2.31 -12.04
C GLN A 19 -13.14 3.64 -11.50
N PHE A 20 -12.80 4.78 -12.10
CA PHE A 20 -13.48 6.04 -11.79
C PHE A 20 -14.95 5.99 -12.20
N LEU A 21 -15.27 5.49 -13.41
CA LEU A 21 -16.65 5.26 -13.84
C LEU A 21 -17.40 4.35 -12.86
N SER A 22 -16.75 3.26 -12.43
CA SER A 22 -17.33 2.34 -11.43
C SER A 22 -17.63 3.05 -10.11
N LEU A 23 -16.69 3.84 -9.59
CA LEU A 23 -16.83 4.66 -8.39
C LEU A 23 -17.96 5.70 -8.52
N ARG A 24 -18.02 6.38 -9.66
CA ARG A 24 -19.00 7.44 -9.97
C ARG A 24 -20.41 6.88 -10.05
N ASP A 25 -20.60 5.79 -10.79
CA ASP A 25 -21.91 5.40 -11.31
C ASP A 25 -22.54 4.17 -10.63
N THR A 26 -21.73 3.27 -10.07
CA THR A 26 -22.29 2.00 -9.56
C THR A 26 -22.78 2.13 -8.11
N PRO A 27 -23.88 1.44 -7.74
CA PRO A 27 -24.38 1.43 -6.36
C PRO A 27 -23.40 0.81 -5.35
N GLY A 28 -22.63 -0.21 -5.78
CA GLY A 28 -21.67 -0.90 -4.91
C GLY A 28 -20.55 -0.02 -4.36
N TYR A 29 -20.29 1.14 -4.99
CA TYR A 29 -19.33 2.14 -4.54
C TYR A 29 -20.00 3.37 -3.90
N ALA A 30 -21.29 3.33 -3.58
CA ALA A 30 -21.95 4.41 -2.86
C ALA A 30 -21.28 4.75 -1.52
N PRO A 31 -20.82 3.78 -0.70
CA PRO A 31 -20.09 4.09 0.52
C PRO A 31 -18.79 4.87 0.25
N ALA A 32 -17.93 4.37 -0.66
CA ALA A 32 -16.71 5.07 -1.06
C ALA A 32 -16.97 6.48 -1.59
N ARG A 33 -17.94 6.62 -2.51
CA ARG A 33 -18.24 7.90 -3.16
C ARG A 33 -18.71 8.95 -2.17
N ASN A 34 -19.52 8.57 -1.18
CA ASN A 34 -19.99 9.51 -0.18
C ASN A 34 -18.87 9.87 0.82
N LEU A 35 -18.05 8.90 1.23
CA LEU A 35 -16.89 9.15 2.08
C LEU A 35 -15.87 10.08 1.41
N ILE A 36 -15.52 9.82 0.15
CA ILE A 36 -14.58 10.66 -0.61
C ILE A 36 -15.10 12.10 -0.73
N ARG A 37 -16.41 12.30 -0.92
CA ARG A 37 -17.02 13.65 -0.98
C ARG A 37 -16.88 14.44 0.32
N GLU A 38 -16.87 13.74 1.45
CA GLU A 38 -16.64 14.34 2.77
C GLU A 38 -15.15 14.65 2.95
N LEU A 39 -14.28 13.65 2.75
CA LEU A 39 -12.84 13.78 2.96
C LEU A 39 -12.18 14.81 2.03
N GLN A 40 -12.66 14.97 0.79
CA GLN A 40 -12.06 15.90 -0.17
C GLN A 40 -12.22 17.38 0.23
N GLN A 41 -13.12 17.70 1.17
CA GLN A 41 -13.38 19.10 1.56
C GLN A 41 -12.15 19.78 2.18
N GLU A 42 -11.29 19.00 2.82
CA GLU A 42 -10.05 19.48 3.45
C GLU A 42 -8.82 19.30 2.55
N PHE A 43 -9.00 18.67 1.38
CA PHE A 43 -7.90 18.33 0.48
C PHE A 43 -7.58 19.48 -0.50
N VAL A 44 -6.31 19.88 -0.51
CA VAL A 44 -5.81 20.98 -1.33
C VAL A 44 -5.15 20.46 -2.61
N ASP A 45 -5.56 21.01 -3.76
CA ASP A 45 -4.94 20.82 -5.06
C ASP A 45 -4.20 22.10 -5.48
N PRO A 46 -2.87 22.18 -5.23
CA PRO A 46 -2.08 23.38 -5.55
C PRO A 46 -1.94 23.61 -7.06
N ASP A 47 -1.91 22.55 -7.86
CA ASP A 47 -1.63 22.60 -9.30
C ASP A 47 -2.91 22.68 -10.16
N GLY A 48 -4.07 22.40 -9.57
CA GLY A 48 -5.38 22.44 -10.23
C GLY A 48 -5.62 21.29 -11.21
N ASN A 49 -4.73 20.30 -11.25
CA ASN A 49 -4.79 19.15 -12.17
C ASN A 49 -5.25 17.85 -11.48
N PHE A 50 -5.40 17.85 -10.15
CA PHE A 50 -5.64 16.65 -9.37
C PHE A 50 -6.97 16.01 -9.77
N VAL A 51 -8.03 16.82 -9.93
CA VAL A 51 -9.36 16.34 -10.33
C VAL A 51 -9.32 15.68 -11.71
N GLU A 52 -8.72 16.31 -12.71
CA GLU A 52 -8.62 15.72 -14.06
C GLU A 52 -7.81 14.42 -14.04
N GLN A 53 -6.67 14.40 -13.34
CA GLN A 53 -5.82 13.23 -13.25
C GLN A 53 -6.51 12.08 -12.51
N PHE A 54 -7.20 12.38 -11.42
CA PHE A 54 -8.00 11.40 -10.69
C PHE A 54 -9.06 10.79 -11.60
N GLN A 55 -9.69 11.54 -12.50
CA GLN A 55 -10.71 11.01 -13.39
C GLN A 55 -10.15 10.21 -14.59
N THR A 56 -8.86 10.33 -14.92
CA THR A 56 -8.27 9.83 -16.17
C THR A 56 -7.03 8.93 -15.91
N PHE A 57 -5.88 9.23 -16.51
CA PHE A 57 -4.68 8.38 -16.47
C PHE A 57 -4.00 8.34 -15.10
N GLY A 58 -4.27 9.33 -14.23
CA GLY A 58 -3.66 9.43 -12.91
C GLY A 58 -4.48 8.78 -11.79
N PHE A 59 -5.57 8.07 -12.09
CA PHE A 59 -6.52 7.58 -11.09
C PHE A 59 -5.86 6.83 -9.93
N ASP A 60 -5.01 5.84 -10.22
CA ASP A 60 -4.34 5.04 -9.18
C ASP A 60 -3.35 5.87 -8.34
N ALA A 61 -2.53 6.69 -8.99
CA ALA A 61 -1.57 7.55 -8.31
C ALA A 61 -2.26 8.61 -7.43
N ARG A 62 -3.30 9.27 -7.96
CA ARG A 62 -4.07 10.27 -7.22
C ARG A 62 -4.91 9.64 -6.10
N THR A 63 -5.41 8.41 -6.30
CA THR A 63 -6.07 7.65 -5.22
C THR A 63 -5.09 7.34 -4.09
N PHE A 64 -3.86 6.94 -4.42
CA PHE A 64 -2.83 6.66 -3.42
C PHE A 64 -2.40 7.93 -2.66
N GLU A 65 -2.20 9.05 -3.37
CA GLU A 65 -1.94 10.35 -2.72
C GLU A 65 -3.10 10.78 -1.80
N PHE A 66 -4.34 10.64 -2.26
CA PHE A 66 -5.51 10.96 -1.44
C PHE A 66 -5.58 10.06 -0.19
N PHE A 67 -5.32 8.76 -0.34
CA PHE A 67 -5.22 7.82 0.77
C PHE A 67 -4.13 8.22 1.78
N LEU A 68 -2.93 8.58 1.32
CA LEU A 68 -1.84 8.99 2.20
C LEU A 68 -2.22 10.21 3.02
N ALA A 69 -2.81 11.24 2.41
CA ALA A 69 -3.26 12.43 3.14
C ALA A 69 -4.22 12.07 4.28
N VAL A 70 -5.27 11.30 3.95
CA VAL A 70 -6.29 10.88 4.91
C VAL A 70 -5.70 10.02 6.02
N MET A 71 -4.84 9.07 5.68
CA MET A 71 -4.18 8.20 6.65
C MET A 71 -3.28 9.01 7.60
N LEU A 72 -2.47 9.92 7.05
CA LEU A 72 -1.55 10.75 7.82
C LEU A 72 -2.31 11.69 8.77
N GLU A 73 -3.40 12.30 8.32
CA GLU A 73 -4.29 13.10 9.18
C GLU A 73 -4.92 12.25 10.28
N HIS A 74 -5.40 11.04 9.94
CA HIS A 74 -6.02 10.12 10.89
C HIS A 74 -5.07 9.71 12.03
N VAL A 75 -3.78 9.48 11.73
CA VAL A 75 -2.77 9.15 12.75
C VAL A 75 -2.17 10.39 13.43
N GLY A 76 -2.77 11.56 13.21
CA GLY A 76 -2.53 12.79 13.96
C GLY A 76 -1.50 13.75 13.35
N HIS A 77 -1.10 13.56 12.09
CA HIS A 77 -0.27 14.55 11.40
C HIS A 77 -1.10 15.70 10.88
N LYS A 78 -0.56 16.91 10.98
CA LYS A 78 -1.00 18.02 10.15
C LYS A 78 -0.36 17.88 8.76
N VAL A 79 -1.18 17.74 7.72
CA VAL A 79 -0.74 17.64 6.33
C VAL A 79 -0.72 19.02 5.66
N ASP A 80 0.38 19.34 4.99
CA ASP A 80 0.58 20.57 4.23
C ASP A 80 0.98 20.23 2.78
N ARG A 81 0.16 20.66 1.84
CA ARG A 81 0.32 20.48 0.38
C ARG A 81 0.55 21.81 -0.35
N SER A 82 1.06 22.84 0.35
CA SER A 82 1.26 24.17 -0.22
C SER A 82 2.44 24.28 -1.19
N TYR A 83 3.27 23.24 -1.28
CA TYR A 83 4.43 23.16 -2.18
C TYR A 83 4.13 22.24 -3.37
N ASP A 84 4.78 22.50 -4.51
CA ASP A 84 4.71 21.66 -5.71
C ASP A 84 5.38 20.29 -5.52
N ARG A 85 6.33 20.22 -4.57
CA ARG A 85 7.06 19.01 -4.18
C ARG A 85 7.79 19.20 -2.84
N PRO A 86 8.06 18.13 -2.07
CA PRO A 86 7.43 16.81 -2.19
C PRO A 86 5.91 16.86 -2.04
N ASP A 87 5.22 15.76 -2.35
CA ASP A 87 3.75 15.72 -2.35
C ASP A 87 3.11 16.20 -1.03
N PHE A 88 3.80 15.99 0.11
CA PHE A 88 3.35 16.44 1.43
C PHE A 88 4.51 16.92 2.30
N LEU A 89 4.26 17.94 3.11
CA LEU A 89 4.92 18.12 4.41
C LEU A 89 3.96 17.68 5.51
N VAL A 90 4.44 16.88 6.45
CA VAL A 90 3.65 16.37 7.59
C VAL A 90 4.28 16.79 8.90
N THR A 91 3.46 17.26 9.83
CA THR A 91 3.93 17.73 11.14
C THR A 91 3.17 17.07 12.28
N LYS A 92 3.91 16.51 13.25
CA LYS A 92 3.39 15.93 14.49
C LYS A 92 4.44 16.04 15.58
N ASP A 93 4.02 16.41 16.79
CA ASP A 93 4.89 16.55 17.97
C ASP A 93 6.11 17.46 17.75
N GLY A 94 5.94 18.53 16.96
CA GLY A 94 6.98 19.52 16.65
C GLY A 94 8.02 19.07 15.62
N LEU A 95 7.96 17.83 15.13
CA LEU A 95 8.76 17.34 14.00
C LEU A 95 7.99 17.56 12.70
N THR A 96 8.68 18.04 11.66
CA THR A 96 8.16 18.10 10.29
C THR A 96 9.00 17.22 9.38
N ALA A 97 8.35 16.33 8.64
CA ALA A 97 8.96 15.49 7.61
C ALA A 97 8.27 15.74 6.26
N ALA A 98 8.91 15.33 5.17
CA ALA A 98 8.26 15.28 3.87
C ALA A 98 7.93 13.87 3.45
N VAL A 99 6.86 13.73 2.68
CA VAL A 99 6.42 12.47 2.11
C VAL A 99 6.27 12.66 0.61
N GLU A 100 6.91 11.77 -0.15
CA GLU A 100 6.77 11.70 -1.60
C GLU A 100 6.08 10.39 -1.98
N ALA A 101 4.95 10.49 -2.68
CA ALA A 101 4.22 9.35 -3.17
C ALA A 101 4.81 8.86 -4.50
N VAL A 102 4.87 7.54 -4.64
CA VAL A 102 5.30 6.88 -5.87
C VAL A 102 4.50 5.62 -6.11
N THR A 103 4.14 5.37 -7.37
CA THR A 103 3.51 4.13 -7.79
C THR A 103 4.43 3.36 -8.74
N ALA A 104 4.53 2.06 -8.54
CA ALA A 104 5.16 1.17 -9.51
C ALA A 104 4.11 0.76 -10.55
N ASN A 105 4.16 1.36 -11.74
CA ASN A 105 3.17 1.13 -12.78
C ASN A 105 3.72 0.21 -13.89
N PRO A 106 2.83 -0.40 -14.70
CA PRO A 106 3.23 -1.02 -15.95
C PRO A 106 3.90 0.00 -16.90
N PRO A 107 4.66 -0.45 -17.91
CA PRO A 107 5.21 0.45 -18.91
C PRO A 107 4.11 1.31 -19.58
N PRO A 108 4.37 2.62 -19.79
CA PRO A 108 3.40 3.49 -20.45
C PRO A 108 3.06 2.97 -21.86
N SER A 109 1.76 2.85 -22.16
CA SER A 109 1.28 2.41 -23.47
C SER A 109 0.48 3.47 -24.23
N GLY A 110 0.28 4.65 -23.65
CA GLY A 110 -0.60 5.70 -24.19
C GLY A 110 -2.10 5.41 -24.06
N VAL A 111 -2.48 4.29 -23.43
CA VAL A 111 -3.87 3.94 -23.10
C VAL A 111 -4.01 3.66 -21.60
N ILE A 112 -5.22 3.89 -21.06
CA ILE A 112 -5.52 3.61 -19.65
C ILE A 112 -5.39 2.10 -19.39
N GLN A 113 -4.68 1.73 -18.33
CA GLN A 113 -4.44 0.34 -17.94
C GLN A 113 -4.95 0.12 -16.50
N PRO A 114 -6.23 -0.25 -16.31
CA PRO A 114 -6.76 -0.51 -14.97
C PRO A 114 -6.08 -1.72 -14.35
N TYR A 115 -5.78 -1.66 -13.05
CA TYR A 115 -5.32 -2.83 -12.33
C TYR A 115 -6.43 -3.88 -12.18
N SER A 116 -6.03 -5.14 -12.00
CA SER A 116 -6.92 -6.26 -11.67
C SER A 116 -6.35 -7.01 -10.48
N ASN A 117 -7.21 -7.52 -9.59
CA ASN A 117 -6.77 -8.37 -8.47
C ASN A 117 -6.52 -9.83 -8.87
N PHE A 118 -6.87 -10.22 -10.09
CA PHE A 118 -6.73 -11.60 -10.56
C PHE A 118 -5.34 -11.84 -11.14
N LEU A 119 -4.58 -12.76 -10.54
CA LEU A 119 -3.32 -13.24 -11.09
C LEU A 119 -3.53 -13.84 -12.49
N LYS A 120 -2.56 -13.64 -13.38
CA LYS A 120 -2.46 -14.48 -14.58
C LYS A 120 -1.96 -15.86 -14.14
N ASP A 121 -2.49 -16.93 -14.72
CA ASP A 121 -2.07 -18.31 -14.42
C ASP A 121 -0.54 -18.46 -14.56
N GLY A 122 0.10 -19.13 -13.59
CA GLY A 122 1.55 -19.36 -13.55
C GLY A 122 1.94 -20.49 -12.58
N ALA A 123 3.14 -21.06 -12.74
CA ALA A 123 3.65 -22.17 -11.94
C ALA A 123 4.31 -21.68 -10.62
N VAL A 124 4.42 -22.54 -9.61
CA VAL A 124 4.99 -22.18 -8.29
C VAL A 124 6.44 -21.68 -8.37
N ALA A 125 7.26 -22.23 -9.26
CA ALA A 125 8.63 -21.73 -9.50
C ALA A 125 8.65 -20.27 -10.00
N ASP A 126 7.63 -19.89 -10.78
CA ASP A 126 7.47 -18.51 -11.24
C ASP A 126 7.16 -17.56 -10.07
N ALA A 127 6.55 -18.04 -8.99
CA ALA A 127 6.20 -17.23 -7.82
C ALA A 127 7.42 -16.85 -6.96
N ILE A 128 8.40 -17.76 -6.78
CA ILE A 128 9.64 -17.47 -6.03
C ILE A 128 10.49 -16.47 -6.82
N GLU A 129 10.72 -16.71 -8.11
CA GLU A 129 11.46 -15.75 -8.96
C GLU A 129 10.74 -14.39 -8.99
N HIS A 130 9.40 -14.39 -9.04
CA HIS A 130 8.63 -13.17 -8.98
C HIS A 130 8.88 -12.39 -7.67
N LEU A 131 8.82 -13.06 -6.53
CA LEU A 131 9.05 -12.45 -5.21
C LEU A 131 10.50 -11.97 -5.04
N GLU A 132 11.48 -12.81 -5.38
CA GLU A 132 12.89 -12.55 -5.07
C GLU A 132 13.59 -11.65 -6.09
N GLN A 133 13.08 -11.57 -7.31
CA GLN A 133 13.73 -10.85 -8.40
C GLN A 133 12.82 -9.79 -9.03
N THR A 134 11.60 -10.17 -9.40
CA THR A 134 10.71 -9.27 -10.15
C THR A 134 10.22 -8.10 -9.30
N ILE A 135 9.67 -8.37 -8.10
CA ILE A 135 9.16 -7.34 -7.19
C ILE A 135 10.25 -6.31 -6.82
N PRO A 136 11.46 -6.73 -6.34
CA PRO A 136 12.58 -5.81 -6.13
C PRO A 136 12.87 -4.89 -7.31
N ILE A 137 12.89 -5.43 -8.54
CA ILE A 137 13.18 -4.63 -9.74
C ILE A 137 12.06 -3.63 -10.04
N ARG A 138 10.81 -4.05 -9.88
CA ARG A 138 9.63 -3.24 -10.19
C ARG A 138 9.44 -2.10 -9.18
N LEU A 139 9.70 -2.35 -7.90
CA LEU A 139 9.61 -1.35 -6.84
C LEU A 139 10.87 -0.49 -6.71
N GLY A 140 12.05 -1.07 -6.93
CA GLY A 140 13.33 -0.36 -6.79
C GLY A 140 13.56 0.70 -7.86
N SER A 141 13.08 0.49 -9.10
CA SER A 141 13.31 1.45 -10.19
C SER A 141 12.59 2.80 -9.96
N PRO A 142 11.31 2.85 -9.54
CA PRO A 142 10.67 4.09 -9.13
C PRO A 142 11.33 4.76 -7.92
N LEU A 143 11.72 4.00 -6.88
CA LEU A 143 12.42 4.54 -5.70
C LEU A 143 13.75 5.21 -6.09
N TYR A 144 14.57 4.53 -6.89
CA TYR A 144 15.80 5.10 -7.40
C TYR A 144 15.53 6.36 -8.24
N SER A 145 14.48 6.35 -9.07
CA SER A 145 14.10 7.51 -9.87
C SER A 145 13.70 8.71 -9.00
N LYS A 146 13.03 8.49 -7.86
CA LYS A 146 12.70 9.52 -6.87
C LYS A 146 13.93 9.99 -6.08
N LEU A 147 14.85 9.09 -5.73
CA LEU A 147 16.14 9.44 -5.13
C LEU A 147 16.91 10.45 -6.01
N GLN A 148 16.92 10.26 -7.33
CA GLN A 148 17.60 11.17 -8.26
C GLN A 148 16.95 12.56 -8.37
N LYS A 149 15.73 12.77 -7.84
CA LYS A 149 15.10 14.10 -7.81
C LYS A 149 15.69 15.01 -6.74
N LYS A 150 16.46 14.47 -5.79
CA LYS A 150 17.20 15.23 -4.77
C LYS A 150 16.34 16.25 -4.03
N TYR A 151 15.13 15.86 -3.60
CA TYR A 151 14.18 16.76 -2.93
C TYR A 151 14.79 17.47 -1.71
N TRP A 152 15.73 16.85 -1.00
CA TRP A 152 16.47 17.46 0.12
C TRP A 152 17.23 18.75 -0.23
N THR A 153 17.46 19.03 -1.52
CA THR A 153 18.09 20.28 -1.98
C THR A 153 17.13 21.47 -2.03
N LEU A 154 15.83 21.24 -1.86
CA LEU A 154 14.80 22.28 -1.91
C LEU A 154 14.84 23.15 -0.64
N PRO A 155 14.51 24.46 -0.72
CA PRO A 155 14.49 25.35 0.44
C PRO A 155 13.58 24.86 1.57
N GLN A 156 12.40 24.34 1.23
CA GLN A 156 11.44 23.81 2.19
C GLN A 156 11.90 22.51 2.87
N MET A 157 12.90 21.81 2.33
CA MET A 157 13.37 20.51 2.82
C MET A 157 14.56 20.58 3.78
N GLN A 158 15.12 21.77 4.01
CA GLN A 158 16.32 21.91 4.84
C GLN A 158 16.10 21.35 6.25
N GLY A 159 16.97 20.39 6.64
CA GLY A 159 16.97 19.74 7.95
C GLY A 159 15.81 18.77 8.21
N LYS A 160 15.03 18.41 7.20
CA LYS A 160 13.81 17.59 7.37
C LYS A 160 14.03 16.15 6.92
N PRO A 161 13.44 15.17 7.63
CA PRO A 161 13.32 13.80 7.14
C PRO A 161 12.55 13.73 5.82
N LEU A 162 12.86 12.75 4.99
CA LEU A 162 12.17 12.47 3.73
C LEU A 162 11.75 11.00 3.66
N ILE A 163 10.45 10.75 3.55
CA ILE A 163 9.85 9.43 3.42
C ILE A 163 9.39 9.23 1.99
N LEU A 164 9.75 8.09 1.37
CA LEU A 164 9.16 7.67 0.10
C LEU A 164 8.03 6.69 0.37
N ALA A 165 6.80 7.03 0.00
CA ALA A 165 5.66 6.12 0.11
C ALA A 165 5.39 5.46 -1.25
N ILE A 166 5.51 4.13 -1.30
CA ILE A 166 5.37 3.36 -2.53
C ILE A 166 4.17 2.41 -2.48
N GLN A 167 3.41 2.41 -3.58
CA GLN A 167 2.37 1.42 -3.83
C GLN A 167 2.58 0.69 -5.16
N ASP A 168 2.30 -0.61 -5.16
CA ASP A 168 2.52 -1.49 -6.30
C ASP A 168 1.27 -1.63 -7.19
N PHE A 169 1.38 -1.21 -8.45
CA PHE A 169 0.37 -1.40 -9.49
C PHE A 169 0.97 -2.08 -10.74
N HIS A 170 2.16 -2.70 -10.63
CA HIS A 170 2.98 -3.01 -11.81
C HIS A 170 2.41 -4.10 -12.73
N THR A 171 1.46 -4.90 -12.23
CA THR A 171 0.81 -6.00 -12.94
C THR A 171 -0.55 -6.35 -12.32
N ASN A 172 -1.32 -7.19 -13.01
CA ASN A 172 -2.52 -7.80 -12.43
C ASN A 172 -2.13 -8.66 -11.22
N GLY A 173 -2.81 -8.45 -10.10
CA GLY A 173 -2.52 -9.09 -8.82
C GLY A 173 -1.37 -8.43 -8.06
N ALA A 174 -0.82 -7.30 -8.51
CA ALA A 174 0.29 -6.62 -7.82
C ALA A 174 -0.05 -6.26 -6.36
N LEU A 175 -1.32 -5.96 -6.06
CA LEU A 175 -1.76 -5.68 -4.69
C LEU A 175 -1.81 -6.94 -3.80
N LEU A 176 -1.56 -8.13 -4.35
CA LEU A 176 -1.33 -9.37 -3.60
C LEU A 176 0.13 -9.56 -3.21
N SER A 177 1.05 -8.74 -3.74
CA SER A 177 2.43 -8.68 -3.30
C SER A 177 2.50 -8.18 -1.86
N THR A 178 3.39 -8.78 -1.07
CA THR A 178 3.64 -8.38 0.32
C THR A 178 4.86 -7.48 0.42
N SER A 179 5.04 -6.87 1.59
CA SER A 179 6.19 -6.00 1.88
C SER A 179 7.54 -6.75 1.89
N ALA A 180 7.54 -8.08 1.95
CA ALA A 180 8.75 -8.90 2.07
C ALA A 180 9.73 -8.70 0.92
N GLY A 181 9.23 -8.66 -0.33
CA GLY A 181 10.07 -8.41 -1.50
C GLY A 181 10.71 -7.01 -1.48
N LEU A 182 10.01 -6.01 -0.95
CA LEU A 182 10.57 -4.67 -0.78
C LEU A 182 11.61 -4.63 0.33
N GLY A 183 11.33 -5.19 1.50
CA GLY A 183 12.28 -5.24 2.63
C GLY A 183 13.61 -5.90 2.24
N ARG A 184 13.53 -7.01 1.50
CA ARG A 184 14.70 -7.69 0.91
C ARG A 184 15.58 -6.74 0.08
N TYR A 185 14.94 -5.96 -0.79
CA TYR A 185 15.62 -4.99 -1.65
C TYR A 185 16.18 -3.79 -0.86
N LEU A 186 15.43 -3.28 0.11
CA LEU A 186 15.81 -2.07 0.84
C LEU A 186 17.06 -2.30 1.70
N TYR A 187 17.11 -3.42 2.43
CA TYR A 187 18.23 -3.77 3.30
C TYR A 187 19.34 -4.55 2.61
N GLY A 188 19.09 -5.12 1.42
CA GLY A 188 20.09 -5.95 0.74
C GLY A 188 20.31 -7.29 1.43
N GLN A 189 19.24 -7.83 2.03
CA GLN A 189 19.28 -9.04 2.85
C GLN A 189 18.14 -9.98 2.47
N GLY A 190 18.48 -11.21 2.09
CA GLY A 190 17.54 -12.30 1.92
C GLY A 190 17.37 -13.06 3.24
N GLN A 191 16.33 -13.88 3.33
CA GLN A 191 16.09 -14.74 4.50
C GLN A 191 15.91 -16.19 4.03
N MET A 192 16.50 -17.12 4.77
CA MET A 192 16.21 -18.54 4.74
C MET A 192 15.54 -18.93 6.04
N TRP A 193 14.64 -19.91 6.01
CA TRP A 193 13.98 -20.39 7.21
C TRP A 193 13.78 -21.90 7.19
N TRP A 194 13.74 -22.49 8.38
CA TRP A 194 13.42 -23.90 8.62
C TRP A 194 12.95 -24.07 10.07
N HIS A 195 12.33 -25.21 10.37
CA HIS A 195 12.09 -25.61 11.75
C HIS A 195 13.22 -26.51 12.25
N ASP A 196 13.75 -26.24 13.44
CA ASP A 196 14.75 -27.08 14.09
C ASP A 196 14.13 -28.40 14.63
N ASP A 197 14.95 -29.24 15.26
CA ASP A 197 14.52 -30.53 15.81
C ASP A 197 13.52 -30.38 16.98
N GLU A 198 13.46 -29.20 17.61
CA GLU A 198 12.53 -28.85 18.67
C GLU A 198 11.23 -28.23 18.13
N GLY A 199 11.17 -27.98 16.83
CA GLY A 199 10.03 -27.38 16.13
C GLY A 199 10.01 -25.86 16.16
N ASN A 200 11.09 -25.20 16.60
CA ASN A 200 11.18 -23.75 16.60
C ASN A 200 11.51 -23.25 15.19
N LEU A 201 10.93 -22.12 14.78
CA LEU A 201 11.28 -21.47 13.52
C LEU A 201 12.63 -20.77 13.65
N VAL A 202 13.58 -21.17 12.82
CA VAL A 202 14.87 -20.52 12.66
C VAL A 202 14.85 -19.70 11.37
N ILE A 203 15.29 -18.44 11.45
CA ILE A 203 15.42 -17.53 10.30
C ILE A 203 16.86 -17.03 10.24
N GLU A 204 17.54 -17.29 9.13
CA GLU A 204 18.88 -16.77 8.87
C GLU A 204 18.89 -15.78 7.71
N GLY A 205 19.49 -14.61 7.97
CA GLY A 205 19.74 -13.60 6.96
C GLY A 205 20.96 -13.92 6.11
N HIS A 206 20.93 -13.55 4.83
CA HIS A 206 22.13 -13.57 3.98
C HIS A 206 22.20 -12.31 3.12
N ALA A 207 23.41 -11.82 2.87
CA ALA A 207 23.62 -10.65 2.04
C ALA A 207 23.20 -10.89 0.57
N LEU A 208 22.66 -9.84 -0.05
CA LEU A 208 22.28 -9.82 -1.46
C LEU A 208 22.97 -8.66 -2.16
N GLU A 209 23.61 -8.96 -3.29
CA GLU A 209 24.31 -7.94 -4.06
C GLU A 209 23.44 -7.32 -5.16
N GLU A 210 22.67 -8.15 -5.88
CA GLU A 210 21.91 -7.72 -7.06
C GLU A 210 20.63 -8.52 -7.28
N HIS A 211 19.70 -7.92 -8.02
CA HIS A 211 18.50 -8.58 -8.55
C HIS A 211 18.55 -8.60 -10.08
N LYS A 212 18.02 -9.68 -10.70
CA LYS A 212 18.08 -9.92 -12.15
C LYS A 212 16.71 -10.26 -12.72
N LEU A 213 16.31 -9.57 -13.79
CA LEU A 213 15.12 -9.91 -14.57
C LEU A 213 15.44 -9.79 -16.06
N GLY A 214 15.59 -10.93 -16.73
CA GLY A 214 16.10 -10.99 -18.10
C GLY A 214 17.48 -10.34 -18.18
N THR A 215 17.62 -9.29 -18.99
CA THR A 215 18.88 -8.52 -19.13
C THR A 215 19.02 -7.38 -18.12
N LYS A 216 17.95 -7.02 -17.40
CA LYS A 216 17.98 -5.94 -16.42
C LYS A 216 18.60 -6.43 -15.12
N LYS A 217 19.53 -5.64 -14.59
CA LYS A 217 20.13 -5.83 -13.27
C LYS A 217 20.07 -4.55 -12.46
N ILE A 218 19.78 -4.66 -11.17
CA ILE A 218 19.88 -3.55 -10.22
C ILE A 218 20.62 -4.02 -8.95
N PRO A 219 21.40 -3.15 -8.30
CA PRO A 219 21.98 -3.47 -6.99
C PRO A 219 20.88 -3.64 -5.94
N SER A 220 21.06 -4.57 -5.01
CA SER A 220 20.25 -4.64 -3.79
C SER A 220 20.76 -3.64 -2.74
N GLY A 221 20.08 -3.53 -1.61
CA GLY A 221 20.45 -2.62 -0.52
C GLY A 221 20.25 -1.15 -0.90
N PHE A 222 19.02 -0.75 -1.23
CA PHE A 222 18.68 0.65 -1.55
C PHE A 222 19.23 1.64 -0.51
N PHE A 223 19.13 1.31 0.78
CA PHE A 223 19.60 2.17 1.87
C PHE A 223 21.13 2.32 1.94
N ASN A 224 21.89 1.46 1.25
CA ASN A 224 23.34 1.51 1.14
C ASN A 224 23.81 2.21 -0.15
N GLN A 225 22.88 2.61 -1.03
CA GLN A 225 23.24 3.27 -2.27
C GLN A 225 23.67 4.73 -2.04
N PRO A 226 24.53 5.29 -2.91
CA PRO A 226 24.90 6.70 -2.80
C PRO A 226 23.68 7.62 -2.78
N LEU A 227 23.70 8.61 -1.89
CA LEU A 227 22.63 9.58 -1.63
C LEU A 227 21.44 9.04 -0.84
N ALA A 228 21.34 7.72 -0.61
CA ALA A 228 20.24 7.12 0.13
C ALA A 228 20.19 7.60 1.59
N GLU A 229 21.30 8.09 2.15
CA GLU A 229 21.35 8.74 3.46
C GLU A 229 20.39 9.95 3.58
N ASN A 230 19.92 10.50 2.45
CA ASN A 230 18.93 11.58 2.44
C ASN A 230 17.47 11.09 2.48
N ILE A 231 17.26 9.77 2.46
CA ILE A 231 15.94 9.14 2.63
C ILE A 231 15.87 8.58 4.03
N SER A 232 14.88 8.99 4.80
CA SER A 232 14.72 8.59 6.21
C SER A 232 14.04 7.23 6.35
N ALA A 233 13.05 6.96 5.49
CA ALA A 233 12.29 5.72 5.51
C ALA A 233 11.58 5.49 4.17
N VAL A 234 11.11 4.26 3.96
CA VAL A 234 10.24 3.89 2.83
C VAL A 234 8.98 3.23 3.38
N LEU A 235 7.81 3.80 3.07
CA LEU A 235 6.51 3.21 3.40
C LEU A 235 6.05 2.33 2.25
N PHE A 236 5.84 1.05 2.52
CA PHE A 236 5.10 0.14 1.64
C PHE A 236 3.60 0.24 1.89
N CYS A 237 2.83 0.26 0.81
CA CYS A 237 1.38 0.15 0.84
C CYS A 237 0.88 -0.70 -0.34
N ASN A 238 -0.14 -1.52 -0.11
CA ASN A 238 -0.94 -2.17 -1.15
C ASN A 238 -2.45 -2.02 -0.93
N THR A 239 -2.85 -1.14 0.00
CA THR A 239 -4.26 -0.94 0.38
C THR A 239 -4.83 0.40 -0.10
N GLY A 240 -4.00 1.36 -0.52
CA GLY A 240 -4.38 2.72 -0.93
C GLY A 240 -5.14 2.77 -2.26
N THR A 241 -6.33 2.18 -2.28
CA THR A 241 -7.21 2.01 -3.45
C THR A 241 -8.64 2.37 -3.07
N ILE A 242 -9.52 2.51 -4.07
CA ILE A 242 -10.95 2.75 -3.83
C ILE A 242 -11.60 1.67 -2.97
N ALA A 243 -11.10 0.42 -2.99
CA ALA A 243 -11.61 -0.63 -2.13
C ALA A 243 -11.47 -0.26 -0.63
N LYS A 244 -10.36 0.38 -0.22
CA LYS A 244 -10.18 0.89 1.15
C LYS A 244 -11.26 1.91 1.49
N PHE A 245 -11.42 2.95 0.66
CA PHE A 245 -12.47 3.95 0.86
C PHE A 245 -13.87 3.33 0.92
N ASN A 246 -14.13 2.28 0.15
CA ASN A 246 -15.42 1.60 0.16
C ASN A 246 -15.66 0.86 1.48
N ARG A 247 -14.65 0.13 1.98
CA ARG A 247 -14.73 -0.55 3.27
C ARG A 247 -14.87 0.44 4.42
N MET A 248 -14.02 1.47 4.46
CA MET A 248 -14.05 2.54 5.47
C MET A 248 -15.39 3.26 5.50
N GLY A 249 -15.98 3.57 4.33
CA GLY A 249 -17.30 4.20 4.27
C GLY A 249 -18.42 3.24 4.68
N HIS A 250 -18.31 1.96 4.33
CA HIS A 250 -19.34 0.95 4.59
C HIS A 250 -19.41 0.51 6.05
N GLN A 251 -18.27 0.39 6.73
CA GLN A 251 -18.22 0.03 8.16
C GLN A 251 -18.66 1.16 9.09
N ASP A 252 -18.85 2.37 8.57
CA ASP A 252 -19.17 3.57 9.34
C ASP A 252 -20.42 4.29 8.76
N LYS A 253 -20.39 5.62 8.66
CA LYS A 253 -21.54 6.48 8.38
C LYS A 253 -22.22 6.25 7.03
N TYR A 254 -21.50 5.70 6.05
CA TYR A 254 -21.97 5.55 4.67
C TYR A 254 -22.37 4.12 4.32
N HIS A 255 -22.69 3.31 5.33
CA HIS A 255 -23.32 2.01 5.15
C HIS A 255 -24.56 2.11 4.22
N ASP A 256 -24.67 1.17 3.27
CA ASP A 256 -25.81 1.03 2.37
C ASP A 256 -26.32 -0.41 2.49
N ASN A 257 -27.59 -0.58 2.90
CA ASN A 257 -28.22 -1.88 3.13
C ASN A 257 -28.29 -2.76 1.87
N ARG A 258 -28.15 -2.16 0.68
CA ARG A 258 -28.11 -2.88 -0.59
C ARG A 258 -26.75 -3.48 -0.87
N VAL A 259 -25.71 -3.00 -0.20
CA VAL A 259 -24.32 -3.37 -0.43
C VAL A 259 -23.86 -4.30 0.68
N ARG A 260 -23.18 -5.38 0.32
CA ARG A 260 -22.39 -6.21 1.25
C ARG A 260 -20.98 -6.36 0.71
N MET A 261 -20.00 -6.39 1.61
CA MET A 261 -18.60 -6.53 1.24
C MET A 261 -17.96 -7.66 2.04
N ILE A 262 -17.40 -8.64 1.34
CA ILE A 262 -16.55 -9.65 1.96
C ILE A 262 -15.10 -9.27 1.72
N ARG A 263 -14.34 -9.09 2.80
CA ARG A 263 -12.89 -8.93 2.73
C ARG A 263 -12.23 -10.24 3.09
N TRP A 264 -11.28 -10.66 2.27
CA TRP A 264 -10.59 -11.93 2.48
C TRP A 264 -9.15 -11.86 1.96
N GLY A 265 -8.29 -12.69 2.53
CA GLY A 265 -6.88 -12.73 2.15
C GLY A 265 -6.03 -13.39 3.23
N THR A 266 -4.81 -12.87 3.37
CA THR A 266 -3.85 -13.35 4.36
C THR A 266 -3.35 -12.22 5.24
N CYS A 267 -3.09 -12.53 6.50
CA CYS A 267 -2.56 -11.59 7.49
C CYS A 267 -1.37 -12.19 8.24
N TYR A 268 -0.68 -11.33 8.98
CA TYR A 268 0.39 -11.71 9.88
C TYR A 268 -0.11 -12.73 10.92
N ARG A 269 0.69 -13.76 11.17
CA ARG A 269 0.45 -14.77 12.20
C ARG A 269 1.43 -14.52 13.35
N HIS A 270 0.91 -14.24 14.54
CA HIS A 270 1.71 -13.88 15.73
C HIS A 270 2.35 -15.06 16.46
N ASP A 271 2.05 -16.28 16.03
CA ASP A 271 2.80 -17.45 16.47
C ASP A 271 4.27 -17.30 16.02
N PRO A 272 5.24 -17.24 16.96
CA PRO A 272 6.65 -17.04 16.61
C PRO A 272 7.22 -18.16 15.73
N ASP A 273 6.60 -19.34 15.72
CA ASP A 273 7.03 -20.49 14.92
C ASP A 273 6.30 -20.58 13.57
N ALA A 274 5.49 -19.57 13.23
CA ALA A 274 4.75 -19.50 11.99
C ALA A 274 5.63 -19.17 10.77
N ALA A 275 5.74 -20.12 9.84
CA ALA A 275 6.34 -19.88 8.53
C ALA A 275 5.33 -19.42 7.46
N LEU A 276 4.02 -19.58 7.73
CA LEU A 276 2.93 -19.26 6.82
C LEU A 276 2.00 -18.20 7.42
N PRO A 277 1.40 -17.34 6.59
CA PRO A 277 0.43 -16.36 7.08
C PRO A 277 -0.85 -17.02 7.58
N ALA A 278 -1.62 -16.30 8.39
CA ALA A 278 -2.98 -16.69 8.72
C ALA A 278 -3.94 -16.30 7.58
N ALA A 279 -4.95 -17.15 7.33
CA ALA A 279 -6.05 -16.83 6.43
C ALA A 279 -7.12 -16.03 7.17
N PHE A 280 -7.80 -15.13 6.47
CA PHE A 280 -8.99 -14.47 7.02
C PHE A 280 -10.07 -14.27 5.96
N VAL A 281 -11.34 -14.29 6.41
CA VAL A 281 -12.52 -13.96 5.63
C VAL A 281 -13.55 -13.35 6.56
N TYR A 282 -14.02 -12.14 6.29
CA TYR A 282 -15.08 -11.53 7.07
C TYR A 282 -15.96 -10.58 6.26
N GLU A 283 -17.16 -10.31 6.77
CA GLU A 283 -18.04 -9.27 6.25
C GLU A 283 -17.66 -7.91 6.85
N VAL A 284 -17.39 -6.92 6.00
CA VAL A 284 -17.00 -5.57 6.43
C VAL A 284 -18.15 -4.94 7.23
N GLY A 285 -17.81 -4.37 8.39
CA GLY A 285 -18.80 -3.84 9.34
C GLY A 285 -19.40 -4.89 10.27
N ASN A 286 -18.93 -6.14 10.22
CA ASN A 286 -19.27 -7.14 11.24
C ASN A 286 -18.72 -6.69 12.61
N PRO A 287 -19.57 -6.48 13.64
CA PRO A 287 -19.12 -6.02 14.95
C PRO A 287 -18.15 -6.97 15.66
N ASP A 288 -18.13 -8.25 15.28
CA ASP A 288 -17.25 -9.26 15.89
C ASP A 288 -15.81 -9.21 15.33
N GLU A 289 -15.59 -8.53 14.20
CA GLU A 289 -14.33 -8.58 13.42
C GLU A 289 -13.49 -7.31 13.57
N GLY A 290 -13.93 -6.38 14.43
CA GLY A 290 -13.29 -5.09 14.63
C GLY A 290 -13.52 -4.09 13.49
N VAL A 291 -12.94 -2.90 13.65
CA VAL A 291 -13.04 -1.79 12.68
C VAL A 291 -11.69 -1.63 12.02
N GLU A 292 -11.67 -1.62 10.68
CA GLU A 292 -10.45 -1.37 9.91
C GLU A 292 -9.97 0.07 10.14
N SER A 293 -8.69 0.26 10.43
CA SER A 293 -8.07 1.59 10.55
C SER A 293 -7.58 2.11 9.19
N TRP A 294 -7.14 3.36 9.08
CA TRP A 294 -6.55 3.85 7.82
C TRP A 294 -5.15 3.28 7.53
N GLN A 295 -4.33 3.11 8.56
CA GLN A 295 -2.96 2.61 8.45
C GLN A 295 -2.86 1.10 8.23
N GLU A 296 -3.94 0.35 8.48
CA GLU A 296 -3.96 -1.10 8.33
C GLU A 296 -3.49 -1.57 6.95
N GLY A 297 -2.45 -2.41 6.92
CA GLY A 297 -1.80 -2.92 5.70
C GLY A 297 -0.59 -2.09 5.22
N THR A 298 -0.14 -1.11 6.00
CA THR A 298 1.08 -0.36 5.72
C THR A 298 2.29 -0.87 6.50
N VAL A 299 3.46 -0.84 5.88
CA VAL A 299 4.74 -1.25 6.51
C VAL A 299 5.79 -0.18 6.27
N LEU A 300 6.38 0.39 7.32
CA LEU A 300 7.42 1.40 7.24
C LEU A 300 8.80 0.79 7.49
N PHE A 301 9.68 0.90 6.50
CA PHE A 301 11.07 0.47 6.60
C PHE A 301 11.95 1.67 6.93
N HIS A 302 12.61 1.65 8.08
CA HIS A 302 13.54 2.71 8.48
C HIS A 302 14.88 2.55 7.77
N ASN A 303 15.44 3.66 7.30
CA ASN A 303 16.80 3.68 6.77
C ASN A 303 17.82 3.78 7.93
N PRO A 304 18.69 2.77 8.15
CA PRO A 304 19.70 2.82 9.20
C PRO A 304 20.76 3.91 8.96
N ASN A 305 20.92 4.36 7.71
CA ASN A 305 21.92 5.32 7.29
C ASN A 305 21.36 6.75 7.14
N ALA A 306 20.14 7.02 7.61
CA ALA A 306 19.49 8.32 7.42
C ALA A 306 20.24 9.47 8.13
N LEU A 307 20.49 10.56 7.41
CA LEU A 307 20.98 11.83 7.97
C LEU A 307 19.96 12.48 8.92
N HIS A 308 18.67 12.30 8.62
CA HIS A 308 17.56 12.82 9.38
C HIS A 308 16.56 11.68 9.67
N PRO A 309 16.84 10.80 10.64
CA PRO A 309 15.93 9.70 10.98
C PRO A 309 14.62 10.24 11.57
N ILE A 310 13.57 9.43 11.48
CA ILE A 310 12.30 9.68 12.17
C ILE A 310 12.19 8.83 13.43
N PRO A 311 11.51 9.29 14.50
CA PRO A 311 11.27 8.49 15.68
C PRO A 311 10.43 7.24 15.37
N SER A 312 10.57 6.20 16.20
CA SER A 312 9.70 5.01 16.14
C SER A 312 8.24 5.42 16.30
N GLU A 313 7.35 4.77 15.55
CA GLU A 313 5.88 4.89 15.63
C GLU A 313 5.36 6.30 15.27
N TRP A 314 6.23 7.25 14.95
CA TRP A 314 5.86 8.63 14.69
C TRP A 314 5.09 8.77 13.37
N PHE A 315 5.47 8.01 12.35
CA PHE A 315 4.84 8.08 11.03
C PHE A 315 3.42 7.51 11.04
N GLY A 316 3.15 6.53 11.90
CA GLY A 316 1.82 5.92 12.05
C GLY A 316 1.52 4.79 11.07
N ALA A 317 2.53 4.02 10.65
CA ALA A 317 2.30 2.78 9.90
C ALA A 317 1.78 1.66 10.83
N ALA A 318 1.09 0.66 10.27
CA ALA A 318 0.60 -0.48 11.05
C ALA A 318 1.74 -1.40 11.56
N LEU A 319 2.83 -1.47 10.79
CA LEU A 319 4.08 -2.15 11.14
C LEU A 319 5.26 -1.24 10.81
N GLU A 320 6.23 -1.16 11.70
CA GLU A 320 7.54 -0.59 11.41
C GLU A 320 8.62 -1.66 11.47
N GLU A 321 9.60 -1.54 10.60
CA GLU A 321 10.74 -2.44 10.54
C GLU A 321 12.05 -1.66 10.58
N LYS A 322 12.98 -2.15 11.39
CA LYS A 322 14.31 -1.56 11.61
C LYS A 322 15.37 -2.64 11.50
N LEU A 323 16.51 -2.31 10.92
CA LEU A 323 17.69 -3.17 10.93
C LEU A 323 18.57 -2.82 12.14
N VAL A 324 18.80 -3.77 13.04
CA VAL A 324 19.65 -3.63 14.24
C VAL A 324 20.58 -4.83 14.29
N ASP A 325 21.89 -4.60 14.25
CA ASP A 325 22.91 -5.68 14.31
C ASP A 325 22.66 -6.83 13.32
N GLU A 326 22.27 -6.49 12.07
CA GLU A 326 21.88 -7.42 10.98
C GLU A 326 20.50 -8.09 11.14
N ASP A 327 19.82 -7.89 12.26
CA ASP A 327 18.47 -8.40 12.52
C ASP A 327 17.38 -7.39 12.14
N ARG A 328 16.31 -7.91 11.53
CA ARG A 328 15.12 -7.12 11.18
C ARG A 328 14.13 -7.15 12.35
N ILE A 329 14.02 -6.04 13.05
CA ILE A 329 13.14 -5.87 14.21
C ILE A 329 11.82 -5.24 13.76
N CYS A 330 10.72 -5.95 14.05
CA CYS A 330 9.35 -5.52 13.76
C CYS A 330 8.69 -4.89 14.99
N THR A 331 8.07 -3.71 14.82
CA THR A 331 7.25 -3.04 15.84
C THR A 331 5.82 -2.90 15.31
N PHE A 332 4.87 -3.56 15.97
CA PHE A 332 3.47 -3.61 15.55
C PHE A 332 2.65 -2.53 16.28
N ALA A 333 2.04 -1.62 15.51
CA ALA A 333 1.01 -0.73 16.02
C ALA A 333 -0.37 -1.40 16.02
N GLU A 334 -0.56 -2.42 15.17
CA GLU A 334 -1.82 -3.14 15.03
C GLU A 334 -1.63 -4.65 15.11
N GLN A 335 -2.59 -5.33 15.75
CA GLN A 335 -2.59 -6.79 15.84
C GLN A 335 -3.00 -7.44 14.53
N PHE A 336 -3.96 -6.84 13.80
CA PHE A 336 -4.38 -7.35 12.51
C PHE A 336 -3.62 -6.66 11.38
N LEU A 337 -2.62 -7.33 10.81
CA LEU A 337 -1.84 -6.81 9.69
C LEU A 337 -2.09 -7.65 8.44
N PRO A 338 -2.98 -7.24 7.52
CA PRO A 338 -3.18 -7.92 6.26
C PRO A 338 -1.93 -7.77 5.38
N TYR A 339 -1.42 -8.89 4.87
CA TYR A 339 -0.37 -8.89 3.86
C TYR A 339 -0.94 -8.56 2.48
N ALA A 340 -2.12 -9.09 2.19
CA ALA A 340 -2.85 -8.87 0.95
C ALA A 340 -4.33 -9.16 1.18
N SER A 341 -5.22 -8.40 0.54
CA SER A 341 -6.65 -8.65 0.66
C SER A 341 -7.44 -8.28 -0.59
N ILE A 342 -8.54 -8.97 -0.81
CA ILE A 342 -9.52 -8.70 -1.85
C ILE A 342 -10.83 -8.30 -1.18
N THR A 343 -11.51 -7.30 -1.75
CA THR A 343 -12.87 -6.92 -1.37
C THR A 343 -13.83 -7.34 -2.46
N GLN A 344 -14.70 -8.30 -2.16
CA GLN A 344 -15.79 -8.67 -3.05
C GLN A 344 -17.05 -7.88 -2.68
N ILE A 345 -17.56 -7.10 -3.62
CA ILE A 345 -18.77 -6.29 -3.45
C ILE A 345 -19.97 -7.07 -4.00
N PHE A 346 -21.07 -7.07 -3.25
CA PHE A 346 -22.37 -7.61 -3.63
C PHE A 346 -23.42 -6.52 -3.54
N VAL A 347 -24.31 -6.43 -4.54
CA VAL A 347 -25.38 -5.43 -4.60
C VAL A 347 -26.71 -6.14 -4.80
N ASP A 348 -27.67 -5.91 -3.89
CA ASP A 348 -29.00 -6.52 -3.90
C ASP A 348 -28.96 -8.07 -3.95
N VAL A 349 -27.89 -8.67 -3.40
CA VAL A 349 -27.69 -10.12 -3.35
C VAL A 349 -28.20 -10.69 -2.01
N PRO A 350 -28.96 -11.80 -2.02
CA PRO A 350 -29.38 -12.46 -0.78
C PRO A 350 -28.20 -12.85 0.10
N LEU A 351 -28.32 -12.62 1.42
CA LEU A 351 -27.29 -12.94 2.41
C LEU A 351 -26.79 -14.39 2.30
N ALA A 352 -27.68 -15.35 2.04
CA ALA A 352 -27.31 -16.75 1.87
C ALA A 352 -26.29 -17.00 0.74
N LEU A 353 -26.32 -16.21 -0.34
CA LEU A 353 -25.33 -16.32 -1.42
C LEU A 353 -24.00 -15.65 -1.05
N VAL A 354 -24.05 -14.55 -0.30
CA VAL A 354 -22.86 -13.87 0.21
C VAL A 354 -22.11 -14.78 1.20
N LEU A 355 -22.83 -15.43 2.12
CA LEU A 355 -22.25 -16.40 3.06
C LEU A 355 -21.65 -17.61 2.33
N ARG A 356 -22.34 -18.16 1.32
CA ARG A 356 -21.78 -19.23 0.49
C ARG A 356 -20.48 -18.83 -0.20
N PHE A 357 -20.36 -17.57 -0.64
CA PHE A 357 -19.11 -17.06 -1.19
C PHE A 357 -18.02 -16.99 -0.12
N ALA A 358 -18.31 -16.43 1.05
CA ALA A 358 -17.38 -16.35 2.17
C ALA A 358 -16.88 -17.74 2.58
N ASP A 359 -17.78 -18.71 2.76
CA ASP A 359 -17.44 -20.10 3.07
C ASP A 359 -16.54 -20.74 2.01
N ALA A 360 -16.79 -20.45 0.72
CA ALA A 360 -15.97 -20.96 -0.36
C ALA A 360 -14.55 -20.35 -0.34
N GLN A 361 -14.41 -19.06 -0.05
CA GLN A 361 -13.09 -18.43 0.11
C GLN A 361 -12.36 -18.96 1.35
N ALA A 362 -13.07 -19.13 2.47
CA ALA A 362 -12.50 -19.67 3.69
C ALA A 362 -11.93 -21.08 3.46
N LYS A 363 -12.72 -21.98 2.85
CA LYS A 363 -12.27 -23.33 2.49
C LYS A 363 -11.07 -23.33 1.56
N ARG A 364 -11.05 -22.43 0.56
CA ARG A 364 -9.93 -22.31 -0.38
C ARG A 364 -8.67 -21.84 0.34
N LEU A 365 -8.77 -20.80 1.16
CA LEU A 365 -7.62 -20.25 1.88
C LEU A 365 -7.08 -21.26 2.89
N LEU A 366 -7.93 -21.89 3.69
CA LEU A 366 -7.52 -22.90 4.68
C LEU A 366 -6.91 -24.16 4.06
N SER A 367 -7.20 -24.45 2.78
CA SER A 367 -6.53 -25.53 2.06
C SER A 367 -5.06 -25.22 1.69
N ILE A 368 -4.68 -23.94 1.72
CA ILE A 368 -3.34 -23.44 1.37
C ILE A 368 -2.60 -22.96 2.64
N PHE A 369 -3.31 -22.27 3.52
CA PHE A 369 -2.84 -21.67 4.77
C PHE A 369 -3.66 -22.27 5.92
N PRO A 370 -3.36 -23.51 6.35
CA PRO A 370 -4.06 -24.14 7.46
C PRO A 370 -3.81 -23.37 8.75
N ASP A 371 -4.77 -23.42 9.68
CA ASP A 371 -4.68 -22.78 10.99
C ASP A 371 -3.42 -23.18 11.76
#